data_AF-A0A3M2F7R7-F1
#
_entry.id   AF-A0A3M2F7R7-F1
#
_cell.length_a   1.000
_cell.length_b   1.000
_cell.length_c   1.000
_cell.angle_alpha   90.00
_cell.angle_beta   90.00
_cell.angle_gamma   90.00
#
_symmetry.space_group_name_H-M   'P 1'
#
loop_
_entity.id
_entity.type
_entity.pdbx_description
1 polymer ?
#
loop_
_entity_poly.entity_id
_entity_poly.type
_entity_poly.pdbx_seq_one_letter_code
_entity_poly.pdbx_strand_id
1 'polypeptide(L)'
;MEERMRIRFGMGLDGGAWPEFDCGQDARLGEVIVGPAGLIGLLETHLGLGGPETAAALRIRQYMVRMQSLSASRRFYTDSFAFDAWASARELLAWRDELVLYGWSPEFPDPPERFAALAEIERARDLPLAPGLADRFRAVLAALQAQPVLPIRTICL
;
A
#
# COMPACT_ATOMS: atom_id res chain seq x y z
N MET A 1 26.73 -23.14 -3.34
CA MET A 1 25.83 -22.71 -4.45
C MET A 1 24.79 -21.83 -3.81
N GLU A 2 24.70 -20.56 -4.20
CA GLU A 2 23.74 -19.63 -3.60
C GLU A 2 22.34 -19.98 -4.12
N GLU A 3 21.53 -20.62 -3.27
CA GLU A 3 20.12 -20.92 -3.58
C GLU A 3 19.35 -19.60 -3.65
N ARG A 4 19.19 -19.09 -4.87
CA ARG A 4 18.33 -17.94 -5.16
C ARG A 4 16.89 -18.41 -5.39
N MET A 5 15.96 -17.66 -4.82
CA MET A 5 14.53 -17.95 -4.81
C MET A 5 13.88 -17.75 -6.19
N ARG A 6 12.89 -18.58 -6.53
CA ARG A 6 11.95 -18.36 -7.63
C ARG A 6 10.61 -17.93 -7.07
N ILE A 7 10.06 -16.85 -7.61
CA ILE A 7 8.77 -16.32 -7.19
C ILE A 7 7.75 -16.61 -8.28
N ARG A 8 6.58 -17.14 -7.90
CA ARG A 8 5.37 -17.15 -8.73
C ARG A 8 4.45 -16.06 -8.23
N PHE A 9 4.17 -15.09 -9.08
CA PHE A 9 3.41 -13.90 -8.76
C PHE A 9 2.06 -13.94 -9.47
N GLY A 10 0.99 -13.58 -8.76
CA GLY A 10 -0.32 -13.41 -9.38
C GLY A 10 -1.22 -12.53 -8.54
N MET A 11 -2.03 -11.69 -9.20
CA MET A 11 -2.84 -10.66 -8.51
C MET A 11 -3.83 -11.21 -7.47
N GLY A 12 -4.25 -12.46 -7.61
CA GLY A 12 -5.18 -13.13 -6.67
C GLY A 12 -4.50 -14.03 -5.64
N LEU A 13 -3.16 -14.11 -5.62
CA LEU A 13 -2.42 -15.10 -4.83
C LEU A 13 -2.13 -14.67 -3.38
N ASP A 14 -2.65 -13.53 -2.94
CA ASP A 14 -2.70 -13.16 -1.51
C ASP A 14 -4.00 -13.60 -0.81
N GLY A 15 -4.96 -14.15 -1.56
CA GLY A 15 -6.21 -14.66 -0.99
C GLY A 15 -6.07 -16.04 -0.36
N GLY A 16 -7.06 -16.46 0.43
CA GLY A 16 -7.11 -17.78 1.08
C GLY A 16 -7.36 -18.97 0.15
N ALA A 17 -6.99 -18.89 -1.13
CA ALA A 17 -7.19 -19.96 -2.09
C ALA A 17 -6.01 -20.94 -2.07
N TRP A 18 -6.30 -22.17 -1.63
CA TRP A 18 -5.49 -23.38 -1.82
C TRP A 18 -5.97 -24.08 -3.12
N PRO A 19 -5.12 -24.65 -4.03
CA PRO A 19 -3.81 -25.22 -3.77
C PRO A 19 -2.56 -24.52 -4.30
N GLU A 20 -1.46 -24.95 -3.67
CA GLU A 20 -0.14 -24.34 -3.59
C GLU A 20 0.81 -24.59 -4.75
N PHE A 21 0.53 -25.43 -5.73
CA PHE A 21 1.35 -25.61 -6.93
C PHE A 21 0.45 -26.05 -8.08
N ASP A 22 0.92 -25.84 -9.32
CA ASP A 22 0.44 -26.56 -10.50
C ASP A 22 0.14 -28.03 -10.11
N CYS A 23 -1.15 -28.37 -10.13
CA CYS A 23 -1.70 -29.70 -10.40
C CYS A 23 -0.94 -30.90 -9.79
N GLY A 24 -0.63 -30.89 -8.48
CA GLY A 24 -0.09 -32.07 -7.78
C GLY A 24 1.43 -32.11 -7.60
N GLN A 25 2.10 -30.95 -7.55
CA GLN A 25 3.49 -30.87 -7.08
C GLN A 25 3.57 -30.43 -5.60
N ASP A 26 4.47 -31.05 -4.84
CA ASP A 26 4.77 -30.67 -3.45
C ASP A 26 5.46 -29.30 -3.37
N ALA A 27 5.41 -28.68 -2.19
CA ALA A 27 6.21 -27.51 -1.85
C ALA A 27 7.68 -27.71 -2.19
N ARG A 28 8.23 -26.83 -3.04
CA ARG A 28 9.63 -26.85 -3.44
C ARG A 28 10.44 -25.84 -2.65
N LEU A 29 11.57 -26.30 -2.11
CA LEU A 29 12.54 -25.42 -1.47
C LEU A 29 13.01 -24.34 -2.46
N GLY A 30 12.96 -23.09 -2.03
CA GLY A 30 13.34 -21.95 -2.86
C GLY A 30 12.28 -21.50 -3.87
N GLU A 31 11.06 -22.03 -3.84
CA GLU A 31 9.92 -21.52 -4.61
C GLU A 31 8.88 -20.89 -3.68
N VAL A 32 8.42 -19.68 -4.00
CA VAL A 32 7.42 -18.96 -3.22
C VAL A 32 6.30 -18.47 -4.14
N ILE A 33 5.05 -18.60 -3.69
CA ILE A 33 3.86 -18.10 -4.39
C ILE A 33 3.28 -16.96 -3.58
N VAL A 34 3.15 -15.79 -4.21
CA VAL A 34 2.66 -14.57 -3.54
C VAL A 34 1.84 -13.71 -4.49
N GLY A 35 0.89 -12.95 -3.95
CA GLY A 35 0.32 -11.81 -4.64
C GLY A 35 1.08 -10.52 -4.34
N PRO A 36 0.47 -9.36 -4.65
CA PRO A 36 1.03 -8.04 -4.36
C PRO A 36 1.53 -7.85 -2.92
N ALA A 37 0.73 -8.17 -1.91
CA ALA A 37 1.08 -7.99 -0.50
C ALA A 37 2.22 -8.93 -0.06
N GLY A 38 2.19 -10.19 -0.48
CA GLY A 38 3.26 -11.15 -0.20
C GLY A 38 4.58 -10.78 -0.86
N LEU A 39 4.54 -10.33 -2.12
CA LEU A 39 5.73 -9.87 -2.84
C LEU A 39 6.36 -8.66 -2.14
N ILE A 40 5.54 -7.71 -1.72
CA ILE A 40 6.04 -6.52 -1.01
C ILE A 40 6.62 -6.90 0.35
N GLY A 41 5.97 -7.76 1.13
CA GLY A 41 6.54 -8.26 2.39
C GLY A 41 7.89 -8.97 2.20
N LEU A 42 8.02 -9.75 1.13
CA LEU A 42 9.27 -10.44 0.79
C LEU A 42 10.40 -9.45 0.46
N LEU A 43 10.11 -8.45 -0.36
CA LEU A 43 11.07 -7.40 -0.71
C LEU A 43 11.44 -6.57 0.53
N GLU A 44 10.48 -6.18 1.35
CA GLU A 44 10.74 -5.46 2.60
C GLU A 44 11.65 -6.22 3.54
N THR A 45 11.48 -7.54 3.64
CA THR A 45 12.34 -8.41 4.48
C THR A 45 13.79 -8.34 4.00
N HIS A 46 14.04 -8.44 2.69
CA HIS A 46 15.39 -8.38 2.15
C HIS A 46 15.99 -6.97 2.09
N LEU A 47 15.15 -5.93 2.06
CA LEU A 47 15.57 -4.53 2.03
C LEU A 47 15.68 -3.90 3.41
N GLY A 48 15.34 -4.63 4.48
CA GLY A 48 15.33 -4.09 5.85
C GLY A 48 14.23 -3.05 6.09
N LEU A 49 13.15 -3.10 5.31
CA LEU A 49 12.00 -2.18 5.38
C LEU A 49 10.81 -2.76 6.15
N GLY A 50 10.95 -3.98 6.68
CA GLY A 50 9.88 -4.67 7.39
C GLY A 50 9.34 -3.88 8.57
N GLY A 51 8.03 -3.94 8.77
CA GLY A 51 7.32 -3.28 9.86
C GLY A 51 6.10 -4.07 10.30
N PRO A 52 5.44 -3.65 11.40
CA PRO A 52 4.23 -4.32 11.87
C PRO A 52 3.11 -4.22 10.83
N GLU A 53 2.31 -5.27 10.74
CA GLU A 53 1.12 -5.25 9.91
C GLU A 53 0.14 -4.19 10.41
N THR A 54 -0.40 -3.39 9.48
CA THR A 54 -1.31 -2.30 9.81
C THR A 54 -2.74 -2.71 9.51
N ALA A 55 -3.59 -2.74 10.55
CA ALA A 55 -5.01 -3.00 10.39
C ALA A 55 -5.70 -1.91 9.55
N ALA A 56 -6.51 -2.30 8.57
CA ALA A 56 -7.24 -1.37 7.71
C ALA A 56 -8.11 -0.37 8.51
N ALA A 57 -8.79 -0.87 9.56
CA ALA A 57 -9.61 -0.05 10.45
C ALA A 57 -8.81 1.06 11.17
N LEU A 58 -7.54 0.79 11.52
CA LEU A 58 -6.66 1.80 12.12
C LEU A 58 -6.37 2.93 11.14
N ARG A 59 -6.07 2.60 9.87
CA ARG A 59 -5.80 3.60 8.83
C ARG A 59 -7.03 4.44 8.53
N ILE A 60 -8.22 3.80 8.44
CA ILE A 60 -9.49 4.53 8.26
C ILE A 60 -9.70 5.53 9.40
N ARG A 61 -9.51 5.09 10.65
CA ARG A 61 -9.61 5.98 11.82
C ARG A 61 -8.61 7.12 11.78
N GLN A 62 -7.34 6.85 11.47
CA GLN A 62 -6.30 7.86 11.36
C GLN A 62 -6.60 8.90 10.28
N TYR A 63 -7.05 8.42 9.12
CA TYR A 63 -7.43 9.29 8.00
C TYR A 63 -8.67 10.14 8.33
N MET A 64 -9.67 9.56 9.03
CA MET A 64 -10.82 10.29 9.54
C MET A 64 -10.42 11.42 10.49
N VAL A 65 -9.44 11.19 11.39
CA VAL A 65 -8.92 12.23 12.30
C VAL A 65 -8.24 13.36 11.52
N ARG A 66 -7.47 13.04 10.47
CA ARG A 66 -6.90 14.06 9.56
C ARG A 66 -7.97 14.86 8.82
N MET A 67 -9.04 14.20 8.35
CA MET A 67 -10.16 14.90 7.73
C MET A 67 -10.88 15.82 8.72
N GLN A 68 -11.02 15.39 9.97
CA GLN A 68 -11.70 16.15 11.03
C GLN A 68 -10.92 17.41 11.44
N SER A 69 -9.58 17.36 11.47
CA SER A 69 -8.75 18.54 11.77
C SER A 69 -8.91 19.66 10.75
N LEU A 70 -9.37 19.32 9.54
CA LEU A 70 -9.62 20.26 8.45
C LEU A 70 -11.07 20.78 8.38
N SER A 71 -11.94 20.39 9.32
CA SER A 71 -13.38 20.69 9.29
C SER A 71 -13.76 22.18 9.29
N ALA A 72 -12.83 23.09 9.62
CA ALA A 72 -13.04 24.54 9.60
C ALA A 72 -13.31 25.11 8.19
N SER A 73 -12.89 24.41 7.14
CA SER A 73 -13.10 24.84 5.75
C SER A 73 -13.96 23.84 4.98
N ARG A 74 -14.92 24.36 4.20
CA ARG A 74 -15.79 23.52 3.36
C ARG A 74 -14.99 22.94 2.19
N ARG A 75 -15.19 21.65 1.93
CA ARG A 75 -14.59 20.88 0.82
C ARG A 75 -15.67 20.05 0.15
N PHE A 76 -15.35 19.47 -1.02
CA PHE A 76 -16.28 18.64 -1.78
C PHE A 76 -16.91 17.49 -0.96
N TYR A 77 -16.19 16.96 0.04
CA TYR A 77 -16.63 15.83 0.87
C TYR A 77 -17.32 16.25 2.18
N THR A 78 -17.45 17.54 2.49
CA THR A 78 -17.91 18.00 3.82
C THR A 78 -19.29 17.46 4.17
N ASP A 79 -20.25 17.46 3.24
CA ASP A 79 -21.61 16.99 3.51
C ASP A 79 -21.65 15.47 3.71
N SER A 80 -20.90 14.70 2.91
CA SER A 80 -20.76 13.24 3.08
C SER A 80 -20.08 12.89 4.40
N PHE A 81 -19.06 13.64 4.80
CA PHE A 81 -18.34 13.41 6.04
C PHE A 81 -19.20 13.72 7.28
N ALA A 82 -20.06 14.73 7.20
CA ALA A 82 -21.03 15.02 8.25
C ALA A 82 -22.11 13.92 8.37
N PHE A 83 -22.48 13.29 7.26
CA PHE A 83 -23.43 12.17 7.24
C PHE A 83 -22.82 10.86 7.76
N ASP A 84 -21.65 10.48 7.24
CA ASP A 84 -20.90 9.30 7.67
C ASP A 84 -19.38 9.55 7.53
N ALA A 85 -18.75 9.89 8.65
CA ALA A 85 -17.32 10.16 8.72
C ALA A 85 -16.46 8.93 8.41
N TRP A 86 -16.90 7.73 8.83
CA TRP A 86 -16.15 6.50 8.64
C TRP A 86 -16.16 6.08 7.17
N ALA A 87 -17.33 6.04 6.54
CA ALA A 87 -17.45 5.68 5.14
C ALA A 87 -16.73 6.69 4.23
N SER A 88 -16.85 7.99 4.54
CA SER A 88 -16.15 9.05 3.80
C SER A 88 -14.63 8.90 3.93
N ALA A 89 -14.12 8.66 5.13
CA ALA A 89 -12.69 8.45 5.34
C ALA A 89 -12.16 7.19 4.64
N ARG A 90 -12.92 6.10 4.66
CA ARG A 90 -12.59 4.86 3.95
C ARG A 90 -12.49 5.09 2.44
N GLU A 91 -13.44 5.82 1.85
CA GLU A 91 -13.47 6.09 0.41
C GLU A 91 -12.31 7.00 -0.02
N LEU A 92 -12.08 8.11 0.68
CA LEU A 92 -10.97 9.01 0.34
C LEU A 92 -9.60 8.39 0.60
N LEU A 93 -9.46 7.54 1.63
CA LEU A 93 -8.23 6.77 1.86
C LEU A 93 -7.98 5.78 0.72
N ALA A 94 -9.02 5.15 0.18
CA ALA A 94 -8.90 4.25 -0.97
C ALA A 94 -8.43 5.00 -2.22
N TRP A 95 -9.03 6.17 -2.52
CA TRP A 95 -8.57 7.02 -3.63
C TRP A 95 -7.12 7.45 -3.44
N ARG A 96 -6.76 7.85 -2.21
CA ARG A 96 -5.38 8.21 -1.86
C ARG A 96 -4.43 7.05 -2.13
N ASP A 97 -4.74 5.85 -1.68
CA ASP A 97 -3.87 4.68 -1.88
C ASP A 97 -3.72 4.31 -3.37
N GLU A 98 -4.81 4.40 -4.15
CA GLU A 98 -4.76 4.19 -5.60
C GLU A 98 -3.87 5.22 -6.30
N LEU A 99 -4.05 6.50 -5.98
CA LEU A 99 -3.23 7.58 -6.53
C LEU A 99 -1.75 7.44 -6.18
N VAL A 100 -1.44 7.12 -4.90
CA VAL A 100 -0.06 6.87 -4.46
C VAL A 100 0.53 5.66 -5.19
N LEU A 101 -0.24 4.60 -5.43
CA LEU A 101 0.21 3.46 -6.24
C LEU A 101 0.62 3.88 -7.65
N TYR A 102 -0.08 4.84 -8.27
CA TYR A 102 0.25 5.40 -9.59
C TYR A 102 1.28 6.54 -9.60
N GLY A 103 1.69 7.04 -8.43
CA GLY A 103 2.84 7.95 -8.31
C GLY A 103 2.47 9.39 -8.04
N TRP A 104 1.22 9.61 -7.65
CA TRP A 104 0.79 10.88 -7.13
C TRP A 104 1.54 11.23 -5.84
N SER A 105 1.79 12.53 -5.66
CA SER A 105 2.35 13.12 -4.46
C SER A 105 1.55 14.38 -4.10
N PRO A 106 1.40 14.71 -2.80
CA PRO A 106 0.73 15.95 -2.35
C PRO A 106 1.37 17.24 -2.89
N GLU A 107 2.58 17.18 -3.42
CA GLU A 107 3.35 18.28 -3.99
C GLU A 107 3.02 18.55 -5.47
N PHE A 108 2.08 17.82 -6.08
CA PHE A 108 1.65 18.05 -7.46
C PHE A 108 1.13 19.50 -7.63
N PRO A 109 1.65 20.27 -8.62
CA PRO A 109 1.27 21.66 -8.83
C PRO A 109 -0.14 21.79 -9.44
N ASP A 110 -0.84 22.86 -9.10
CA ASP A 110 -2.18 23.21 -9.60
C ASP A 110 -3.17 22.01 -9.67
N PRO A 111 -3.35 21.27 -8.55
CA PRO A 111 -4.23 20.11 -8.56
C PRO A 111 -5.71 20.54 -8.70
N PRO A 112 -6.54 19.77 -9.41
CA PRO A 112 -7.99 19.93 -9.36
C PRO A 112 -8.51 19.86 -7.92
N GLU A 113 -9.68 20.46 -7.66
CA GLU A 113 -10.24 20.61 -6.30
C GLU A 113 -10.16 19.34 -5.43
N ARG A 114 -10.50 18.18 -5.99
CA ARG A 114 -10.46 16.89 -5.26
C ARG A 114 -9.04 16.49 -4.87
N PHE A 115 -8.07 16.69 -5.76
CA PHE A 115 -6.66 16.38 -5.50
C PHE A 115 -6.07 17.40 -4.52
N ALA A 116 -6.48 18.67 -4.60
CA ALA A 116 -6.09 19.70 -3.63
C ALA A 116 -6.56 19.31 -2.22
N ALA A 117 -7.82 18.87 -2.08
CA ALA A 117 -8.38 18.41 -0.82
C ALA A 117 -7.65 17.17 -0.26
N LEU A 118 -7.31 16.19 -1.10
CA LEU A 118 -6.48 15.04 -0.68
C LEU A 118 -5.07 15.47 -0.25
N ALA A 119 -4.44 16.39 -0.99
CA ALA A 119 -3.12 16.91 -0.65
C ALA A 119 -3.13 17.64 0.71
N GLU A 120 -4.20 18.39 1.03
CA GLU A 120 -4.36 19.03 2.34
C GLU A 120 -4.47 18.01 3.48
N ILE A 121 -5.22 16.92 3.29
CA ILE A 121 -5.32 15.83 4.29
C ILE A 121 -3.94 15.20 4.50
N GLU A 122 -3.19 14.93 3.44
CA GLU A 122 -1.84 14.35 3.54
C GLU A 122 -0.80 15.29 4.19
N ARG A 123 -1.02 16.61 4.12
CA ARG A 123 -0.15 17.61 4.75
C ARG A 123 -0.37 17.74 6.26
N ALA A 124 -1.41 17.14 6.83
CA ALA A 124 -1.60 17.03 8.29
C ALA A 124 -0.60 16.03 8.92
N ARG A 125 0.70 16.33 8.80
CA ARG A 125 1.83 15.44 9.17
C ARG A 125 1.99 15.26 10.69
N ASP A 126 1.40 16.15 11.47
CA ASP A 126 1.31 16.06 12.93
C ASP A 126 0.38 14.92 13.39
N LEU A 127 -0.53 14.48 12.51
CA LEU A 127 -1.45 13.38 12.77
C LEU A 127 -0.94 12.10 12.09
N PRO A 128 -0.87 10.96 12.80
CA PRO A 128 -0.30 9.74 12.24
C PRO A 128 -1.19 9.15 11.14
N LEU A 129 -0.56 8.55 10.13
CA LEU A 129 -1.17 7.61 9.19
C LEU A 129 -0.20 6.45 9.02
N ALA A 130 -0.63 5.27 9.45
CA ALA A 130 0.16 4.06 9.32
C ALA A 130 0.26 3.65 7.83
N PRO A 131 1.39 3.08 7.40
CA PRO A 131 1.63 2.81 5.98
C PRO A 131 0.71 1.72 5.44
N GLY A 132 0.16 1.97 4.26
CA GLY A 132 -0.60 0.99 3.48
C GLY A 132 0.27 0.21 2.51
N LEU A 133 -0.36 -0.69 1.76
CA LEU A 133 0.31 -1.39 0.66
C LEU A 133 0.92 -0.40 -0.36
N ALA A 134 0.21 0.68 -0.68
CA ALA A 134 0.72 1.70 -1.62
C ALA A 134 1.95 2.44 -1.07
N ASP A 135 1.98 2.76 0.22
CA ASP A 135 3.14 3.40 0.87
C ASP A 135 4.35 2.47 0.92
N ARG A 136 4.10 1.21 1.31
CA ARG A 136 5.08 0.14 1.34
C ARG A 136 5.67 -0.13 -0.05
N PHE A 137 4.81 -0.17 -1.07
CA PHE A 137 5.21 -0.28 -2.47
C PHE A 137 6.14 0.86 -2.89
N ARG A 138 5.80 2.12 -2.54
CA ARG A 138 6.64 3.29 -2.84
C ARG A 138 8.00 3.23 -2.13
N ALA A 139 8.03 2.81 -0.86
CA ALA A 139 9.27 2.63 -0.11
C ALA A 139 10.17 1.56 -0.72
N VAL A 140 9.60 0.41 -1.09
CA VAL A 140 10.31 -0.67 -1.80
C VAL A 140 10.84 -0.18 -3.14
N LEU A 141 10.00 0.48 -3.95
CA LEU A 141 10.40 1.00 -5.25
C LEU A 141 11.56 2.00 -5.14
N ALA A 142 11.55 2.86 -4.13
CA ALA A 142 12.63 3.79 -3.84
C ALA A 142 13.93 3.06 -3.44
N ALA A 143 13.85 2.07 -2.55
CA ALA A 143 15.01 1.28 -2.13
C ALA A 143 15.63 0.47 -3.29
N LEU A 144 14.80 -0.04 -4.21
CA LEU A 144 15.27 -0.75 -5.41
C LEU A 144 16.09 0.12 -6.36
N GLN A 145 15.95 1.46 -6.32
CA GLN A 145 16.77 2.37 -7.14
C GLN A 145 18.27 2.28 -6.79
N ALA A 146 18.61 1.86 -5.57
CA ALA A 146 19.99 1.61 -5.16
C ALA A 146 20.58 0.31 -5.73
N GLN A 147 19.81 -0.46 -6.50
CA GLN A 147 20.20 -1.75 -7.08
C GLN A 147 20.78 -2.73 -6.06
N PRO A 148 20.08 -3.00 -4.95
CA PRO A 148 20.54 -3.94 -3.94
C PRO A 148 20.59 -5.37 -4.51
N VAL A 149 21.50 -6.18 -3.97
CA VAL A 149 21.54 -7.60 -4.29
C VAL A 149 20.39 -8.29 -3.55
N LEU A 150 19.44 -8.83 -4.31
CA LEU A 150 18.32 -9.61 -3.77
C LEU A 150 18.54 -11.10 -4.08
N PRO A 151 18.18 -12.01 -3.16
CA PRO A 151 18.29 -13.45 -3.40
C PRO A 151 17.16 -13.99 -4.30
N ILE A 152 16.78 -13.23 -5.33
CA ILE A 152 15.71 -13.57 -6.29
C ILE A 152 16.34 -13.93 -7.63
N ARG A 153 16.05 -15.14 -8.12
CA ARG A 153 16.52 -15.64 -9.41
C ARG A 153 15.58 -15.27 -10.55
N THR A 154 14.28 -15.49 -10.33
CA THR A 154 13.23 -15.34 -11.36
C THR A 154 11.90 -14.99 -10.71
N ILE A 155 11.10 -14.20 -11.41
CA ILE A 155 9.69 -13.95 -11.10
C ILE A 155 8.86 -14.43 -12.29
N CYS A 156 7.97 -15.40 -12.07
CA CYS A 156 7.05 -15.93 -13.06
C CYS A 156 5.65 -15.37 -12.79
N LEU A 157 4.94 -14.95 -13.84
CA LEU A 157 3.57 -14.44 -13.80
C LEU A 157 2.55 -15.57 -13.97
#